data_AF-V4SZ07-F1
#
_entry.id   AF-V4SZ07-F1
#
_cell.length_a   1.000
_cell.length_b   1.000
_cell.length_c   1.000
_cell.angle_alpha   90.00
_cell.angle_beta   90.00
_cell.angle_gamma   90.00
#
_symmetry.space_group_name_H-M   'P 1'
#
loop_
_entity.id
_entity.type
_entity.pdbx_description
1 polymer ?
#
loop_
_entity_poly.entity_id
_entity_poly.type
_entity_poly.pdbx_seq_one_letter_code
_entity_poly.pdbx_strand_id
1 'polypeptide(L)' 'MEVHKKITIGVCVMEKKVFSAPMGQILDRLQAFGEFEVIHFGDKVILEDPIE' A
#
# COMPACT_ATOMS: atom_id res chain seq x y z
N MET A 1 -13.94 12.25 -20.44
CA MET A 1 -13.95 11.21 -19.38
C MET A 1 -13.11 11.76 -18.26
N GLU A 2 -13.71 12.21 -17.17
CA GLU A 2 -12.93 12.67 -16.01
C GLU A 2 -12.19 11.48 -15.43
N VAL A 3 -10.86 11.52 -15.48
CA VAL A 3 -10.03 10.57 -14.75
C VAL A 3 -10.06 11.04 -13.30
N HIS A 4 -11.01 10.54 -12.50
CA HIS A 4 -10.98 10.77 -11.06
C HIS A 4 -9.66 10.21 -10.52
N LYS A 5 -8.88 11.07 -9.88
CA LYS A 5 -7.59 10.68 -9.29
C LYS A 5 -7.86 9.69 -8.16
N LYS A 6 -7.25 8.50 -8.24
CA LYS A 6 -7.33 7.50 -7.18
C LYS A 6 -6.73 8.04 -5.88
N ILE A 7 -7.29 7.62 -4.75
CA ILE A 7 -6.75 7.92 -3.43
C ILE A 7 -5.58 6.97 -3.17
N THR A 8 -4.39 7.53 -2.99
CA THR A 8 -3.18 6.74 -2.72
C THR A 8 -3.08 6.39 -1.23
N ILE A 9 -2.98 5.08 -0.94
CA ILE A 9 -2.78 4.55 0.41
C ILE A 9 -1.35 3.98 0.49
N GLY A 10 -0.53 4.58 1.35
CA GLY A 10 0.80 4.08 1.66
C GLY A 10 0.78 3.03 2.76
N VAL A 11 1.41 1.87 2.53
CA VAL A 11 1.55 0.80 3.52
C VAL A 11 3.01 0.71 3.94
N CYS A 12 3.31 1.28 5.11
CA CYS A 12 4.65 1.34 5.69
C CYS A 12 4.80 0.27 6.78
N VAL A 13 5.14 -0.94 6.37
CA VAL A 13 5.42 -2.07 7.27
C VAL A 13 6.41 -3.02 6.62
N MET A 14 7.18 -3.74 7.44
CA MET A 14 8.13 -4.73 6.93
C MET A 14 7.47 -5.74 5.96
N GLU A 15 8.24 -6.21 4.98
CA GLU A 15 7.76 -7.07 3.90
C GLU A 15 7.08 -8.34 4.42
N LYS A 16 7.62 -8.94 5.49
CA LYS A 16 7.02 -10.12 6.14
C LYS A 16 5.56 -9.89 6.58
N LYS A 17 5.19 -8.65 6.90
CA LYS A 17 3.83 -8.27 7.30
C LYS A 17 2.99 -7.85 6.10
N VAL A 18 3.54 -7.10 5.16
CA VAL A 18 2.78 -6.61 3.99
C VAL A 18 2.30 -7.76 3.10
N PHE A 19 3.12 -8.81 2.95
CA PHE A 19 2.79 -10.01 2.17
C PHE A 19 2.12 -11.12 2.99
N SER A 20 1.70 -10.83 4.22
CA SER A 20 0.95 -11.80 5.01
C SER A 20 -0.45 -12.01 4.43
N ALA A 21 -0.95 -13.24 4.49
CA ALA A 21 -2.31 -13.58 4.07
C ALA A 21 -3.40 -12.62 4.62
N PRO A 22 -3.42 -12.24 5.91
CA PRO A 22 -4.41 -11.28 6.40
C PRO A 22 -4.27 -9.88 5.79
N MET A 23 -3.03 -9.39 5.57
CA MET A 23 -2.83 -8.09 4.95
C MET A 23 -3.30 -8.10 3.49
N GLY A 24 -2.93 -9.12 2.71
CA GLY A 24 -3.38 -9.28 1.34
C GLY A 24 -4.90 -9.22 1.20
N GLN A 25 -5.63 -9.95 2.06
CA GLN A 25 -7.11 -9.92 2.04
C GLN A 25 -7.71 -8.54 2.33
N ILE A 26 -7.06 -7.72 3.16
CA ILE A 26 -7.52 -6.35 3.43
C ILE A 26 -7.26 -5.45 2.22
N LEU A 27 -6.05 -5.53 1.65
CA LEU A 27 -5.66 -4.73 0.49
C LEU A 27 -6.48 -5.09 -0.75
N ASP A 28 -6.77 -6.37 -0.97
CA ASP A 28 -7.65 -6.84 -2.06
C ASP A 28 -9.05 -6.22 -1.94
N ARG A 29 -9.60 -6.17 -0.71
CA ARG A 29 -10.91 -5.55 -0.45
C ARG A 29 -10.89 -4.04 -0.69
N LEU A 30 -9.80 -3.35 -0.32
CA LEU A 30 -9.64 -1.91 -0.59
C LEU A 30 -9.55 -1.64 -2.10
N GLN A 31 -8.74 -2.41 -2.82
CA GLN A 31 -8.59 -2.23 -4.28
C GLN A 31 -9.87 -2.57 -5.05
N ALA A 32 -10.71 -3.47 -4.54
CA ALA A 32 -11.99 -3.84 -5.15
C ALA A 32 -12.99 -2.66 -5.27
N PHE A 33 -12.85 -1.60 -4.47
CA PHE A 33 -13.65 -0.37 -4.62
C PHE A 33 -13.27 0.42 -5.88
N GLY A 34 -12.10 0.18 -6.48
CA GLY A 34 -11.63 0.88 -7.70
C GLY A 34 -11.15 2.32 -7.48
N GLU A 35 -11.42 2.88 -6.29
CA GLU A 35 -11.07 4.25 -5.89
C GLU A 35 -9.66 4.37 -5.29
N PHE A 36 -9.10 3.26 -4.82
CA PHE A 36 -7.83 3.25 -4.07
C PHE A 36 -6.67 2.69 -4.90
N GLU A 37 -5.50 3.28 -4.69
CA GLU A 37 -4.22 2.78 -5.18
C GLU A 37 -3.31 2.53 -3.97
N VAL A 38 -2.74 1.33 -3.86
CA VAL A 38 -1.91 0.95 -2.71
C VAL A 38 -0.44 0.99 -3.12
N ILE A 39 0.39 1.67 -2.32
CA ILE A 39 1.84 1.70 -2.48
C ILE A 39 2.50 1.06 -1.27
N HIS A 40 3.36 0.08 -1.48
CA HIS A 40 4.14 -0.56 -0.42
C HIS A 40 5.48 0.15 -0.24
N PHE A 41 5.82 0.46 1.00
CA PHE A 41 7.16 0.93 1.34
C PHE A 41 7.99 -0.33 1.62
N GLY A 42 9.02 -0.56 0.80
CA GLY A 42 9.89 -1.72 0.97
C GLY A 42 10.79 -1.59 2.19
N ASP A 43 11.35 -2.71 2.67
CA ASP A 43 12.19 -2.75 3.88
C ASP A 43 13.34 -1.74 3.83
N LYS A 44 13.96 -1.57 2.66
CA LYS A 44 15.00 -0.56 2.44
C LYS A 44 14.52 0.84 2.78
N VAL A 45 13.37 1.26 2.24
CA VAL A 45 12.82 2.61 2.48
C VAL A 45 12.46 2.79 3.96
N ILE A 46 11.96 1.73 4.59
CA ILE A 46 11.54 1.78 6.00
C ILE A 46 12.74 1.85 6.95
N LEU A 47 13.85 1.19 6.62
CA LEU A 47 14.99 1.00 7.52
C LEU A 47 16.18 1.89 7.21
N GLU A 48 16.43 2.18 5.94
CA GLU A 48 17.66 2.82 5.45
C GLU A 48 17.43 4.25 4.98
N ASP A 49 16.26 4.55 4.40
CA ASP A 49 15.98 5.89 3.90
C ASP A 49 15.52 6.80 5.05
N PRO A 50 15.96 8.08 5.08
CA PRO A 50 15.52 9.02 6.09
C PRO A 50 14.02 9.32 5.93
N ILE A 51 13.34 9.49 7.06
CA ILE A 51 11.98 10.02 7.11
C ILE A 51 12.06 11.54 6.96
N GLU A 52 11.58 12.08 5.83
CA GLU A 52 11.45 13.52 5.55
C GLU A 52 10.03 14.04 5.83
#